data_AF-K4IL34-F1
#
_entry.id   AF-K4IL34-F1
#
_cell.length_a   1.000
_cell.length_b   1.000
_cell.length_c   1.000
_cell.angle_alpha   90.00
_cell.angle_beta   90.00
_cell.angle_gamma   90.00
#
_symmetry.space_group_name_H-M   'P 1'
#
loop_
_entity.id
_entity.type
_entity.pdbx_description
1 polymer ?
#
loop_
_entity_poly.entity_id
_entity_poly.type
_entity_poly.pdbx_seq_one_letter_code
_entity_poly.pdbx_strand_id
1 'polypeptide(L)'
;MDPNFLNRNNIDENFKSTVDPLISELKTEYSKHELKRLEFNKITQLINDLENFKPKSQVRESKIDLIKYIAYFIKTPINDFDDIQISKLQAKYILPTINNHLHKRGYTAKWIWLWGLLFLLPIDIILWLFIGEYYFYIPIVSIPYIFKQVREEIKAKKKNKLW
;
A
#
# COMPACT_ATOMS: atom_id res chain seq x y z
N MET A 1 -16.17 -10.25 17.02
CA MET A 1 -14.97 -10.06 17.88
C MET A 1 -14.88 -8.61 18.35
N ASP A 2 -14.65 -8.38 19.64
CA ASP A 2 -14.44 -7.03 20.19
C ASP A 2 -13.01 -6.55 19.87
N PRO A 3 -12.82 -5.42 19.15
CA PRO A 3 -11.50 -4.89 18.79
C PRO A 3 -10.61 -4.55 20.00
N ASN A 4 -11.16 -4.52 21.21
CA ASN A 4 -10.42 -4.32 22.46
C ASN A 4 -9.57 -5.53 22.92
N PHE A 5 -9.66 -6.70 22.28
CA PHE A 5 -8.80 -7.86 22.59
C PHE A 5 -7.43 -7.85 21.90
N LEU A 6 -7.15 -6.89 21.01
CA LEU A 6 -5.85 -6.78 20.33
C LEU A 6 -4.80 -6.18 21.26
N ASN A 7 -4.27 -7.01 22.15
CA ASN A 7 -3.18 -6.60 23.02
C ASN A 7 -1.87 -6.57 22.22
N ARG A 8 -1.15 -5.43 22.25
CA ARG A 8 0.15 -5.21 21.56
C ARG A 8 1.18 -6.31 21.86
N ASN A 9 1.05 -6.97 23.01
CA ASN A 9 2.05 -7.91 23.50
C ASN A 9 2.01 -9.27 22.80
N ASN A 10 0.86 -9.70 22.26
CA ASN A 10 0.69 -11.06 21.72
C ASN A 10 0.47 -11.10 20.21
N ILE A 11 0.38 -9.94 19.56
CA ILE A 11 0.03 -9.87 18.15
C ILE A 11 1.13 -10.44 17.24
N ASP A 12 2.40 -10.39 17.64
CA ASP A 12 3.48 -10.85 16.78
C ASP A 12 3.52 -12.37 16.55
N GLU A 13 3.00 -13.13 17.52
CA GLU A 13 2.93 -14.58 17.51
C GLU A 13 1.55 -15.05 17.00
N ASN A 14 0.50 -14.29 17.26
CA ASN A 14 -0.88 -14.66 16.96
C ASN A 14 -1.48 -13.89 15.78
N PHE A 15 -0.67 -13.13 15.03
CA PHE A 15 -1.18 -12.31 13.92
C PHE A 15 -1.96 -13.16 12.92
N LYS A 16 -1.36 -14.25 12.46
CA LYS A 16 -1.97 -15.13 11.46
C LYS A 16 -3.20 -15.85 12.00
N SER A 17 -3.15 -16.38 13.23
CA SER A 17 -4.32 -17.01 13.87
C SER A 17 -5.48 -16.04 14.11
N THR A 18 -5.19 -14.75 14.24
CA THR A 18 -6.22 -13.70 14.36
C THR A 18 -6.80 -13.30 13.01
N VAL A 19 -5.98 -13.21 11.96
CA VAL A 19 -6.41 -12.71 10.64
C VAL A 19 -7.07 -13.78 9.79
N ASP A 20 -6.58 -15.01 9.81
CA ASP A 20 -7.10 -16.12 9.00
C ASP A 20 -8.62 -16.34 9.14
N PRO A 21 -9.22 -16.37 10.36
CA PRO A 21 -10.67 -16.50 10.49
C PRO A 21 -11.42 -15.30 9.90
N LEU A 22 -10.93 -14.07 10.10
CA LEU A 22 -11.54 -12.85 9.57
C LEU A 22 -11.54 -12.82 8.03
N ILE A 23 -10.45 -13.29 7.43
CA ILE A 23 -10.32 -13.42 5.97
C ILE A 23 -11.25 -14.50 5.41
N SER A 24 -11.41 -15.60 6.13
CA SER A 24 -12.36 -16.65 5.75
C SER A 24 -13.80 -16.14 5.81
N GLU A 25 -14.16 -15.41 6.86
CA GLU A 25 -15.47 -14.79 7.04
C GLU A 25 -15.80 -13.82 5.90
N LEU A 26 -14.89 -12.89 5.58
CA LEU A 26 -15.04 -11.99 4.43
C LEU A 26 -15.24 -12.75 3.12
N LYS A 27 -14.50 -13.84 2.92
CA LYS A 27 -14.57 -14.64 1.69
C LYS A 27 -15.91 -15.38 1.54
N THR A 28 -16.54 -15.76 2.65
CA THR A 28 -17.85 -16.43 2.65
C THR A 28 -19.00 -15.45 2.54
N GLU A 29 -18.89 -14.27 3.15
CA GLU A 29 -19.95 -13.28 3.21
C GLU A 29 -20.08 -12.47 1.91
N TYR A 30 -18.97 -12.21 1.24
CA TYR A 30 -18.94 -11.31 0.09
C TYR A 30 -18.78 -12.00 -1.26
N SER A 31 -19.42 -11.43 -2.27
CA SER A 31 -19.28 -11.86 -3.66
C SER A 31 -17.87 -11.58 -4.19
N LYS A 32 -17.50 -12.27 -5.28
CA LYS A 32 -16.22 -12.03 -5.97
C LYS A 32 -16.04 -10.57 -6.42
N HIS A 33 -17.13 -9.89 -6.76
CA HIS A 33 -17.09 -8.48 -7.17
C HIS A 33 -16.74 -7.57 -6.00
N GLU A 34 -17.38 -7.76 -4.85
CA GLU A 34 -17.12 -6.98 -3.63
C GLU A 34 -15.72 -7.24 -3.08
N LEU A 35 -15.25 -8.49 -3.09
CA LEU A 35 -13.87 -8.83 -2.72
C LEU A 35 -12.84 -8.17 -3.64
N LYS A 36 -13.14 -8.04 -4.94
CA LYS A 36 -12.29 -7.32 -5.88
C LYS A 36 -12.27 -5.82 -5.56
N ARG A 37 -13.41 -5.24 -5.19
CA ARG A 37 -13.56 -3.84 -4.77
C ARG A 37 -12.72 -3.53 -3.52
N LEU A 38 -12.64 -4.45 -2.57
CA LEU A 38 -11.76 -4.34 -1.39
C LEU A 38 -10.28 -4.64 -1.68
N GLU A 39 -9.94 -4.98 -2.93
CA GLU A 39 -8.58 -5.38 -3.30
C GLU A 39 -8.08 -6.58 -2.49
N PHE A 40 -8.95 -7.56 -2.24
CA PHE A 40 -8.70 -8.70 -1.34
C PHE A 40 -7.38 -9.44 -1.61
N ASN A 41 -6.99 -9.60 -2.88
CA ASN A 41 -5.70 -10.22 -3.24
C ASN A 41 -4.49 -9.44 -2.71
N LYS A 42 -4.56 -8.10 -2.70
CA LYS A 42 -3.51 -7.25 -2.14
C LYS A 42 -3.49 -7.37 -0.62
N ILE A 43 -4.66 -7.45 0.03
CA ILE A 43 -4.78 -7.70 1.47
C ILE A 43 -4.13 -9.03 1.83
N THR A 44 -4.43 -10.13 1.13
CA THR A 44 -3.80 -11.43 1.36
C THR A 44 -2.29 -11.38 1.18
N GLN A 45 -1.81 -10.69 0.15
CA GLN A 45 -0.38 -10.49 -0.07
C GLN A 45 0.27 -9.70 1.09
N LEU A 46 -0.40 -8.65 1.57
CA LEU A 46 0.04 -7.83 2.68
C LEU A 46 0.14 -8.62 3.99
N ILE A 47 -0.84 -9.48 4.28
CA ILE A 47 -0.81 -10.38 5.45
C ILE A 47 0.43 -11.27 5.40
N ASN A 48 0.70 -11.90 4.26
CA ASN A 48 1.87 -12.74 4.08
C ASN A 48 3.18 -11.96 4.23
N ASP A 49 3.25 -10.75 3.69
CA ASP A 49 4.45 -9.92 3.79
C ASP A 49 4.66 -9.37 5.22
N LEU A 50 3.60 -9.10 5.99
CA LEU A 50 3.68 -8.66 7.39
C LEU A 50 4.05 -9.80 8.33
N GLU A 51 3.52 -11.01 8.12
CA GLU A 51 3.88 -12.17 8.94
C GLU A 51 5.36 -12.53 8.79
N ASN A 52 5.84 -12.51 7.55
CA ASN A 52 7.24 -12.80 7.23
C ASN A 52 8.18 -11.61 7.46
N PHE A 53 7.70 -10.50 8.03
CA PHE A 53 8.54 -9.33 8.27
C PHE A 53 9.45 -9.54 9.48
N LYS A 54 10.74 -9.19 9.31
CA LYS A 54 11.74 -9.22 10.39
C LYS A 54 12.45 -7.87 10.46
N PRO A 55 12.64 -7.29 11.66
CA PRO A 55 12.13 -7.77 12.95
C PRO A 55 10.61 -7.56 13.09
N LYS A 56 9.91 -8.52 13.72
CA LYS A 56 8.43 -8.51 13.84
C LYS A 56 7.89 -7.26 14.55
N SER A 57 8.63 -6.76 15.55
CA SER A 57 8.26 -5.58 16.33
C SER A 57 8.08 -4.30 15.51
N GLN A 58 8.83 -4.13 14.41
CA GLN A 58 8.76 -2.93 13.58
C GLN A 58 7.43 -2.79 12.83
N VAL A 59 6.74 -3.90 12.56
CA VAL A 59 5.46 -3.90 11.84
C VAL A 59 4.28 -4.21 12.73
N ARG A 60 4.48 -4.19 14.05
CA ARG A 60 3.43 -4.51 15.02
C ARG A 60 2.20 -3.64 14.87
N GLU A 61 2.38 -2.33 14.74
CA GLU A 61 1.27 -1.40 14.51
C GLU A 61 0.58 -1.67 13.17
N SER A 62 1.36 -1.97 12.12
CA SER A 62 0.81 -2.32 10.81
C SER A 62 -0.04 -3.59 10.83
N LYS A 63 0.33 -4.59 11.64
CA LYS A 63 -0.48 -5.79 11.87
C LYS A 63 -1.82 -5.45 12.54
N ILE A 64 -1.77 -4.60 13.57
CA ILE A 64 -2.97 -4.15 14.30
C ILE A 64 -3.88 -3.35 13.37
N ASP A 65 -3.32 -2.42 12.60
CA ASP A 65 -4.09 -1.58 11.68
C ASP A 65 -4.75 -2.39 10.56
N LEU A 66 -4.06 -3.41 10.04
CA LEU A 66 -4.67 -4.32 9.08
C LEU A 66 -5.85 -5.10 9.66
N ILE A 67 -5.73 -5.57 10.90
CA ILE A 67 -6.86 -6.26 11.57
C ILE A 67 -8.02 -5.29 11.78
N LYS A 68 -7.75 -4.07 12.23
CA LYS A 68 -8.79 -3.04 12.38
C LYS A 68 -9.50 -2.78 11.05
N TYR A 69 -8.75 -2.65 9.97
CA TYR A 69 -9.30 -2.47 8.62
C TYR A 69 -10.21 -3.63 8.22
N ILE A 70 -9.77 -4.87 8.39
CA ILE A 70 -10.59 -6.07 8.07
C ILE A 70 -11.85 -6.11 8.94
N ALA A 71 -11.71 -5.85 10.24
CA ALA A 71 -12.82 -5.87 11.19
C ALA A 71 -13.91 -4.82 10.89
N TYR A 72 -13.58 -3.70 10.23
CA TYR A 72 -14.60 -2.74 9.79
C TYR A 72 -15.57 -3.36 8.79
N PHE A 73 -15.08 -4.15 7.84
CA PHE A 73 -15.92 -4.77 6.81
C PHE A 73 -16.65 -6.03 7.28
N ILE A 74 -16.30 -6.56 8.45
CA ILE A 74 -17.09 -7.62 9.11
C ILE A 74 -18.27 -7.01 9.88
N LYS A 75 -18.07 -5.83 10.47
CA LYS A 75 -19.11 -5.15 11.25
C LYS A 75 -20.13 -4.40 10.39
N THR A 76 -19.70 -3.94 9.23
CA THR A 76 -20.51 -3.10 8.35
C THR A 76 -20.38 -3.59 6.91
N PRO A 77 -21.50 -3.91 6.24
CA PRO A 77 -21.49 -4.35 4.85
C PRO A 77 -20.71 -3.42 3.92
N ILE A 78 -19.94 -3.98 2.99
CA ILE A 78 -19.19 -3.20 1.98
C ILE A 78 -20.11 -2.27 1.16
N ASN A 79 -21.36 -2.66 0.96
CA ASN A 79 -22.34 -1.89 0.17
C ASN A 79 -22.75 -0.57 0.83
N ASP A 80 -22.52 -0.43 2.15
CA ASP A 80 -22.77 0.82 2.87
C ASP A 80 -21.64 1.84 2.67
N PHE A 81 -20.50 1.41 2.13
CA PHE A 81 -19.37 2.26 1.83
C PHE A 81 -19.31 2.62 0.34
N ASP A 82 -19.11 3.90 0.05
CA ASP A 82 -18.69 4.35 -1.27
C ASP A 82 -17.18 4.10 -1.50
N ASP A 83 -16.72 4.20 -2.74
CA ASP A 83 -15.31 3.96 -3.08
C ASP A 83 -14.36 4.96 -2.42
N ILE A 84 -14.84 6.18 -2.14
CA ILE A 84 -14.06 7.24 -1.50
C ILE A 84 -13.82 6.90 -0.01
N GLN A 85 -14.83 6.36 0.67
CA GLN A 85 -14.77 5.92 2.06
C GLN A 85 -13.85 4.71 2.20
N ILE A 86 -13.96 3.74 1.29
CA ILE A 86 -13.00 2.61 1.23
C ILE A 86 -11.58 3.14 1.06
N SER A 87 -11.37 4.06 0.12
CA SER A 87 -10.05 4.68 -0.12
C SER A 87 -9.53 5.43 1.12
N LYS A 88 -10.41 6.14 1.85
CA LYS A 88 -10.06 6.82 3.12
C LYS A 88 -9.66 5.82 4.21
N LEU A 89 -10.35 4.70 4.32
CA LEU A 89 -10.00 3.63 5.26
C LEU A 89 -8.64 3.02 4.91
N GLN A 90 -8.39 2.75 3.62
CA GLN A 90 -7.08 2.27 3.15
C GLN A 90 -5.98 3.30 3.42
N ALA A 91 -6.24 4.58 3.18
CA ALA A 91 -5.30 5.65 3.48
C ALA A 91 -4.97 5.74 4.97
N LYS A 92 -5.94 5.48 5.84
CA LYS A 92 -5.77 5.52 7.29
C LYS A 92 -5.02 4.31 7.84
N TYR A 93 -5.33 3.10 7.37
CA TYR A 93 -4.87 1.85 7.99
C TYR A 93 -3.80 1.10 7.19
N ILE A 94 -3.71 1.30 5.87
CA ILE A 94 -2.84 0.51 4.98
C ILE A 94 -1.67 1.34 4.44
N LEU A 95 -1.92 2.58 3.97
CA LEU A 95 -0.85 3.43 3.41
C LEU A 95 0.34 3.68 4.37
N PRO A 96 0.15 3.89 5.68
CA PRO A 96 1.27 4.07 6.59
C PRO A 96 2.22 2.87 6.61
N THR A 97 1.68 1.64 6.55
CA THR A 97 2.45 0.40 6.48
C THR A 97 3.32 0.35 5.23
N ILE A 98 2.76 0.76 4.09
CA ILE A 98 3.43 0.75 2.80
C ILE A 98 4.60 1.74 2.80
N ASN A 99 4.33 2.97 3.22
CA ASN A 99 5.31 4.06 3.21
C ASN A 99 6.46 3.81 4.18
N ASN A 100 6.18 3.28 5.38
CA ASN A 100 7.18 3.19 6.44
C ASN A 100 8.01 1.91 6.39
N HIS A 101 7.40 0.77 6.04
CA HIS A 101 8.03 -0.54 6.27
C HIS A 101 8.18 -1.39 5.01
N LEU A 102 7.27 -1.25 4.04
CA LEU A 102 7.18 -2.22 2.95
C LEU A 102 7.70 -1.73 1.60
N HIS A 103 8.12 -0.47 1.48
CA HIS A 103 8.77 0.03 0.25
C HIS A 103 9.95 -0.85 -0.17
N LYS A 104 10.81 -1.24 0.78
CA LYS A 104 11.96 -2.16 0.53
C LYS A 104 11.53 -3.57 0.07
N ARG A 105 10.28 -3.97 0.31
CA ARG A 105 9.69 -5.24 -0.15
C ARG A 105 8.98 -5.12 -1.50
N GLY A 106 9.18 -4.00 -2.20
CA GLY A 106 8.64 -3.72 -3.53
C GLY A 106 7.18 -3.27 -3.52
N TYR A 107 6.69 -2.76 -2.38
CA TYR A 107 5.43 -2.03 -2.35
C TYR A 107 5.63 -0.61 -2.85
N THR A 108 4.64 -0.10 -3.57
CA THR A 108 4.62 1.28 -4.04
C THR A 108 3.19 1.80 -4.05
N ALA A 109 3.05 3.09 -3.83
CA ALA A 109 1.77 3.77 -3.92
C ALA A 109 1.53 4.24 -5.36
N LYS A 110 0.28 4.11 -5.81
CA LYS A 110 -0.15 4.49 -7.15
C LYS A 110 0.19 5.96 -7.39
N TRP A 111 0.90 6.21 -8.50
CA TRP A 111 1.19 7.55 -9.01
C TRP A 111 2.05 8.41 -8.08
N ILE A 112 2.73 7.81 -7.10
CA ILE A 112 3.65 8.54 -6.21
C ILE A 112 4.77 9.23 -6.99
N TRP A 113 5.16 8.66 -8.13
CA TRP A 113 6.17 9.23 -9.02
C TRP A 113 5.74 10.53 -9.69
N LEU A 114 4.43 10.82 -9.80
CA LEU A 114 3.96 12.13 -10.29
C LEU A 114 4.39 13.25 -9.33
N TRP A 115 4.35 13.00 -8.02
CA TRP A 115 4.83 13.96 -7.04
C TRP A 115 6.34 14.16 -7.16
N GLY A 116 7.11 13.07 -7.31
CA GLY A 116 8.55 13.20 -7.54
C GLY A 116 8.87 13.96 -8.83
N LEU A 117 8.10 13.73 -9.89
CA LEU A 117 8.23 14.43 -11.16
C LEU A 117 7.93 15.93 -11.00
N LEU A 118 6.90 16.29 -10.23
CA LEU A 118 6.57 17.69 -9.94
C LEU A 118 7.74 18.43 -9.27
N PHE A 119 8.54 17.75 -8.44
CA PHE A 119 9.73 18.34 -7.82
C PHE A 119 10.98 18.30 -8.71
N LEU A 120 11.08 17.34 -9.63
CA LEU A 120 12.24 17.19 -10.51
C LEU A 120 12.16 18.07 -11.77
N LEU A 121 10.96 18.35 -12.27
CA LEU A 121 10.78 19.19 -13.46
C LEU A 121 11.38 20.59 -13.32
N PRO A 122 11.22 21.32 -12.20
CA PRO A 122 11.89 22.60 -12.01
C PRO A 122 13.42 22.53 -12.13
N ILE A 123 14.02 21.42 -11.69
CA ILE A 123 15.47 21.21 -11.80
C ILE A 123 15.87 21.06 -13.27
N ASP A 124 15.13 20.26 -14.04
CA ASP A 124 15.40 20.13 -15.46
C ASP A 124 15.16 21.46 -16.22
N ILE A 125 14.18 22.27 -15.82
CA ILE A 125 13.95 23.61 -16.38
C ILE A 125 15.12 24.54 -16.09
N ILE A 126 15.63 24.55 -14.85
CA ILE A 126 16.80 25.34 -14.47
C ILE A 126 18.01 24.91 -15.30
N LEU A 127 18.28 23.61 -15.37
CA LEU A 127 19.40 23.08 -16.15
C LEU A 127 19.28 23.42 -17.64
N TRP A 128 18.06 23.37 -18.19
CA TRP A 128 17.80 23.81 -19.57
C TRP A 128 18.13 25.29 -19.77
N LEU A 129 17.75 26.18 -18.84
CA LEU A 129 18.06 27.61 -18.94
C LEU A 129 19.56 27.92 -18.86
N PHE A 130 20.32 27.19 -18.04
CA PHE A 130 21.76 27.46 -17.85
C PHE A 130 22.68 26.70 -18.82
N ILE A 131 22.26 25.53 -19.32
CA ILE A 131 23.11 24.63 -20.13
C ILE A 131 22.55 24.47 -21.55
N GLY A 132 21.25 24.68 -21.74
CA GLY A 132 20.56 24.49 -23.02
C GLY A 132 20.95 25.48 -24.11
N GLU A 133 21.57 26.62 -23.77
CA GLU A 133 22.15 27.52 -24.77
C GLU A 133 23.39 26.92 -25.46
N TYR A 134 24.11 26.02 -24.79
CA TYR A 134 25.37 25.45 -25.29
C TYR A 134 25.23 24.03 -25.86
N TYR A 135 24.18 23.30 -25.50
CA TYR A 135 23.95 21.91 -25.91
C TYR A 135 22.45 21.62 -26.08
N PHE A 136 22.09 20.68 -26.97
CA PHE A 136 20.72 20.13 -27.05
C PHE A 136 20.37 19.44 -25.72
N TYR A 137 19.69 20.16 -24.83
CA TYR A 137 19.42 19.69 -23.49
C TYR A 137 18.23 18.73 -23.48
N ILE A 138 18.53 17.49 -23.13
CA ILE A 138 17.55 16.44 -22.85
C ILE A 138 17.34 16.44 -21.32
N PRO A 139 16.12 16.25 -20.80
CA PRO A 139 15.87 16.14 -19.36
C PRO A 139 16.51 14.86 -18.77
N ILE A 140 17.80 14.95 -18.43
CA ILE A 140 18.60 13.79 -17.98
C ILE A 140 18.18 13.35 -16.58
N VAL A 141 17.49 14.18 -15.79
CA VAL A 141 17.05 13.82 -14.43
C VAL A 141 15.65 13.19 -14.45
N SER A 142 14.66 13.86 -15.04
CA SER A 142 13.27 13.36 -15.04
C SER A 142 13.07 12.11 -15.90
N ILE A 143 13.74 11.97 -17.06
CA ILE A 143 13.50 10.82 -17.95
C ILE A 143 13.92 9.49 -17.30
N PRO A 144 15.17 9.31 -16.82
CA PRO A 144 15.57 8.06 -16.16
C PRO A 144 14.75 7.79 -14.90
N TYR A 145 14.37 8.85 -14.17
CA TYR A 145 13.50 8.74 -13.00
C TYR A 145 12.15 8.12 -13.36
N ILE A 146 11.45 8.65 -14.37
CA ILE A 146 10.15 8.14 -14.84
C ILE A 146 10.28 6.69 -15.28
N PHE A 147 11.28 6.37 -16.10
CA PHE A 147 11.48 5.01 -16.58
C PHE A 147 11.67 4.01 -15.43
N LYS A 148 12.47 4.37 -14.42
CA LYS A 148 12.66 3.54 -13.23
C LYS A 148 11.36 3.37 -12.45
N GLN A 149 10.65 4.46 -12.16
CA GLN A 149 9.43 4.44 -11.35
C GLN A 149 8.29 3.66 -12.03
N VAL A 150 8.08 3.86 -13.33
CA VAL A 150 7.06 3.13 -14.10
C VAL A 150 7.36 1.63 -14.09
N ARG A 151 8.64 1.23 -14.22
CA ARG A 151 9.03 -0.19 -14.13
C ARG A 151 8.76 -0.76 -12.73
N GLU A 152 9.05 -0.01 -11.68
CA GLU A 152 8.76 -0.41 -10.29
C GLU A 152 7.25 -0.56 -10.05
N GLU A 153 6.43 0.37 -10.55
CA GLU A 153 4.97 0.32 -10.48
C GLU A 153 4.40 -0.88 -11.23
N ILE A 154 4.86 -1.17 -12.45
CA ILE A 154 4.46 -2.35 -13.21
C ILE A 154 4.81 -3.63 -12.45
N LYS A 155 6.02 -3.70 -11.87
CA LYS A 155 6.47 -4.86 -11.09
C LYS A 155 5.63 -5.05 -9.82
N ALA A 156 5.30 -3.96 -9.12
CA ALA A 156 4.45 -3.99 -7.94
C ALA A 156 3.02 -4.42 -8.28
N LYS A 157 2.45 -3.90 -9.39
CA LYS A 157 1.12 -4.29 -9.88
C LYS A 157 1.01 -5.79 -10.16
N LYS A 158 2.01 -6.36 -10.86
CA LYS A 158 2.08 -7.80 -11.14
C LYS A 158 2.13 -8.67 -9.88
N LYS A 159 2.61 -8.12 -8.77
CA LYS A 159 2.77 -8.82 -7.49
C LYS A 159 1.69 -8.48 -6.46
N ASN A 160 0.64 -7.73 -6.82
CA ASN A 160 -0.38 -7.22 -5.90
C ASN A 160 0.20 -6.35 -4.76
N LYS A 161 1.30 -5.62 -5.04
CA LYS A 161 1.99 -4.73 -4.10
C LYS A 161 1.84 -3.25 -4.46
N LEU A 162 1.07 -2.94 -5.51
CA LEU A 162 0.70 -1.58 -5.89
C LEU A 162 -0.58 -1.20 -5.17
N TRP A 163 -0.55 -0.15 -4.37
CA TRP A 163 -1.71 0.39 -3.66
C TRP A 163 -2.11 1.73 -4.22
#